data_AF-A0A2V2UKZ1-F1
#
_entry.id   AF-A0A2V2UKZ1-F1
#
_cell.length_a   1.000
_cell.length_b   1.000
_cell.length_c   1.000
_cell.angle_alpha   90.00
_cell.angle_beta   90.00
_cell.angle_gamma   90.00
#
_symmetry.space_group_name_H-M   'P 1'
#
loop_
_entity.id
_entity.type
_entity.pdbx_description
1 polymer ?
#
loop_
_entity_poly.entity_id
_entity_poly.type
_entity_poly.pdbx_seq_one_letter_code
_entity_poly.pdbx_strand_id
1 'polypeptide(L)'
;MRVKSIVIDGFKSYAHRKALDDLSPHFNAITGLNGSGKSNIFDAVCFVMGITNLKRVRAEDPRELIFRAGTTGVHAARVTIEFINDDPRTAPPGYSCEEYPIITVGRQIRLGGKQQFFLNNTVSMQSKVKRFFESISLNVDNPHFMVLQGTVHKLIGMRSQDILSLIEEAVGTKAFDHRRRTAENLIRSKEKKMEEIDNNIETQIGPMLRAMKADQDEYERFVQMSESIEEKRRFRIAFEYEEQRQRLESATERRAAVERDVVVSKEQLKLLPASEDASTRRLMELQKSLVTPAEAVISLHEEESLLKKQLARDEAHVEGAEKALRLLEENFHKLEKEKEKQAARNRTVCVQKGTTRSTYGTSSCGEGKRCQIEAFPTVANLRGAGGHVRLVVRRGTC
;
A
#
# COMPACT_ATOMS: atom_id res chain seq x y z
N MET A 1 48.63 -52.75 -51.92
CA MET A 1 49.57 -52.56 -50.78
C MET A 1 50.27 -53.89 -50.46
N ARG A 2 51.58 -53.87 -50.17
CA ARG A 2 52.40 -55.10 -49.93
C ARG A 2 53.39 -54.92 -48.77
N VAL A 3 53.86 -56.00 -48.16
CA VAL A 3 54.87 -55.93 -47.08
C VAL A 3 56.27 -55.78 -47.69
N LYS A 4 57.03 -54.77 -47.24
CA LYS A 4 58.43 -54.54 -47.62
C LYS A 4 59.38 -55.29 -46.70
N SER A 5 59.26 -55.02 -45.40
CA SER A 5 60.17 -55.48 -44.38
C SER A 5 59.44 -55.74 -43.07
N ILE A 6 59.97 -56.66 -42.27
CA ILE A 6 59.49 -56.95 -40.91
C ILE A 6 60.68 -56.87 -39.96
N VAL A 7 60.64 -55.91 -39.04
CA VAL A 7 61.68 -55.71 -38.04
C VAL A 7 61.17 -56.22 -36.69
N ILE A 8 61.86 -57.21 -36.14
CA ILE A 8 61.54 -57.87 -34.88
C ILE A 8 62.66 -57.58 -33.90
N ASP A 9 62.34 -57.08 -32.71
CA ASP A 9 63.31 -56.76 -31.67
C ASP A 9 62.80 -57.20 -30.29
N GLY A 10 63.58 -57.98 -29.56
CA GLY A 10 63.25 -58.47 -28.21
C GLY A 10 62.00 -59.35 -28.10
N PHE A 11 61.54 -59.97 -29.19
CA PHE A 11 60.28 -60.73 -29.24
C PHE A 11 60.49 -62.24 -29.18
N LYS A 12 59.89 -62.92 -28.19
CA LYS A 12 59.94 -64.38 -27.98
C LYS A 12 61.33 -65.02 -28.05
N SER A 13 61.72 -65.59 -29.19
CA SER A 13 63.02 -66.24 -29.41
C SER A 13 64.08 -65.28 -29.97
N TYR A 14 63.68 -64.07 -30.37
CA TYR A 14 64.56 -63.06 -30.97
C TYR A 14 65.04 -62.08 -29.90
N ALA A 15 66.25 -62.30 -29.38
CA ALA A 15 66.87 -61.44 -28.36
C ALA A 15 67.33 -60.09 -28.93
N HIS A 16 67.86 -60.10 -30.15
CA HIS A 16 68.38 -58.93 -30.85
C HIS A 16 67.51 -58.56 -32.03
N ARG A 17 67.58 -57.28 -32.43
CA ARG A 17 66.95 -56.78 -33.65
C ARG A 17 67.31 -57.64 -34.86
N LYS A 18 66.27 -58.18 -35.51
CA LYS A 18 66.34 -58.89 -36.79
C LYS A 18 65.40 -58.23 -37.77
N ALA A 19 65.93 -57.85 -38.93
CA ALA A 19 65.15 -57.35 -40.05
C ALA A 19 65.02 -58.46 -41.10
N LEU A 20 63.77 -58.72 -41.51
CA LEU A 20 63.43 -59.53 -42.67
C LEU A 20 63.19 -58.55 -43.81
N ASP A 21 64.25 -58.29 -44.58
CA ASP A 21 64.24 -57.33 -45.67
C ASP A 21 63.92 -58.02 -47.02
N ASP A 22 63.56 -57.23 -48.03
CA ASP A 22 63.32 -57.63 -49.42
C ASP A 22 62.34 -58.80 -49.62
N LEU A 23 61.18 -58.72 -48.96
CA LEU A 23 60.09 -59.67 -49.21
C LEU A 23 59.56 -59.53 -50.64
N SER A 24 59.51 -60.64 -51.37
CA SER A 24 58.96 -60.71 -52.72
C SER A 24 57.46 -60.44 -52.70
N PRO A 25 56.91 -59.72 -53.69
CA PRO A 25 55.47 -59.46 -53.76
C PRO A 25 54.62 -60.71 -54.02
N HIS A 26 55.21 -61.81 -54.51
CA HIS A 26 54.45 -62.99 -54.93
C HIS A 26 54.50 -64.13 -53.91
N PHE A 27 55.70 -64.65 -53.64
CA PHE A 27 55.87 -65.84 -52.81
C PHE A 27 57.12 -65.72 -51.96
N ASN A 28 56.97 -66.02 -50.68
CA ASN A 28 58.06 -66.03 -49.70
C ASN A 28 58.00 -67.34 -48.93
N ALA A 29 59.13 -68.05 -48.85
CA ALA A 29 59.25 -69.27 -48.09
C ALA A 29 60.16 -69.05 -46.88
N ILE A 30 59.69 -69.42 -45.68
CA ILE A 30 60.48 -69.38 -44.45
C ILE A 30 60.83 -70.81 -44.08
N THR A 31 62.12 -71.15 -44.18
CA THR A 31 62.65 -72.47 -43.84
C THR A 31 63.63 -72.40 -42.67
N GLY A 32 63.89 -73.54 -42.03
CA GLY A 32 64.80 -73.64 -40.87
C GLY A 32 64.54 -74.87 -40.03
N LEU A 33 65.46 -75.17 -39.11
CA LEU A 33 65.40 -76.30 -38.18
C LEU A 33 64.18 -76.22 -37.24
N ASN A 34 63.70 -77.35 -36.74
CA ASN A 34 62.65 -77.36 -35.73
C ASN A 34 63.12 -76.63 -34.46
N GLY A 35 62.25 -75.79 -33.90
CA GLY A 35 62.59 -74.94 -32.75
C GLY A 35 63.36 -73.65 -33.07
N SER A 36 63.70 -73.37 -34.34
CA SER A 36 64.43 -72.14 -34.72
C SER A 36 63.62 -70.84 -34.68
N GLY A 37 62.40 -70.87 -34.13
CA GLY A 37 61.53 -69.70 -34.00
C GLY A 37 60.76 -69.29 -35.26
N LYS A 38 60.72 -70.13 -36.32
CA LYS A 38 59.99 -69.83 -37.58
C LYS A 38 58.55 -69.37 -37.33
N SER A 39 57.82 -70.10 -36.49
CA SER A 39 56.43 -69.78 -36.18
C SER A 39 56.30 -68.49 -35.35
N ASN A 40 57.36 -68.03 -34.68
CA ASN A 40 57.33 -66.77 -33.92
C ASN A 40 57.34 -65.53 -34.84
N ILE A 41 57.75 -65.67 -36.10
CA ILE A 41 57.63 -64.60 -37.10
C ILE A 41 56.15 -64.32 -37.36
N PHE A 42 55.33 -65.37 -37.52
CA PHE A 42 53.89 -65.22 -37.67
C PHE A 42 53.23 -64.67 -36.39
N ASP A 43 53.70 -65.09 -35.21
CA ASP A 43 53.25 -64.51 -33.95
C ASP A 43 53.59 -63.02 -33.83
N ALA A 44 54.73 -62.59 -34.38
CA ALA A 44 55.14 -61.18 -34.42
C ALA A 44 54.20 -60.35 -35.31
N VAL A 45 53.78 -60.90 -36.46
CA VAL A 45 52.78 -60.27 -37.34
C VAL A 45 51.42 -60.18 -36.62
N CYS A 46 50.94 -61.26 -36.03
CA CYS A 46 49.73 -61.28 -35.18
C CYS A 46 49.79 -60.21 -34.07
N PHE A 47 50.96 -60.06 -33.46
CA PHE A 47 51.19 -59.10 -32.40
C PHE A 47 51.02 -57.66 -32.91
N VAL A 48 51.64 -57.29 -34.05
CA VAL A 48 51.49 -55.94 -34.64
C VAL A 48 50.05 -55.66 -35.06
N MET A 49 49.36 -56.65 -35.61
CA MET A 49 47.97 -56.52 -36.02
C MET A 49 47.01 -56.20 -34.86
N GLY A 50 47.43 -56.45 -33.62
CA GLY A 50 46.64 -56.06 -32.46
C GLY A 50 45.61 -57.10 -32.05
N ILE A 51 45.85 -58.38 -32.38
CA ILE A 51 45.00 -59.49 -31.92
C ILE A 51 44.96 -59.47 -30.39
N THR A 52 43.75 -59.33 -29.84
CA THR A 52 43.49 -59.24 -28.39
C THR A 52 43.52 -60.62 -27.72
N ASN A 53 43.18 -61.67 -28.47
CA ASN A 53 43.21 -63.04 -27.97
C ASN A 53 44.65 -63.60 -28.00
N LEU A 54 45.34 -63.50 -26.87
CA LEU A 54 46.72 -63.96 -26.67
C LEU A 54 46.91 -65.46 -26.93
N LYS A 55 45.85 -66.28 -26.79
CA LYS A 55 45.89 -67.71 -27.13
C LYS A 55 46.25 -67.94 -28.60
N ARG A 56 45.86 -67.04 -29.50
CA ARG A 56 46.23 -67.11 -30.93
C ARG A 56 47.72 -66.86 -31.16
N VAL A 57 48.37 -66.13 -30.25
CA VAL A 57 49.80 -65.83 -30.28
C VAL A 57 50.58 -66.82 -29.41
N ARG A 58 49.99 -67.93 -28.96
CA ARG A 58 50.63 -68.95 -28.11
C ARG A 58 51.33 -68.34 -26.90
N ALA A 59 50.62 -67.45 -26.22
CA ALA A 59 51.05 -66.83 -24.97
C ALA A 59 49.83 -66.73 -24.05
N GLU A 60 50.03 -66.91 -22.75
CA GLU A 60 48.97 -66.71 -21.74
C GLU A 60 49.10 -65.32 -21.11
N ASP A 61 50.34 -64.89 -20.84
CA ASP A 61 50.66 -63.56 -20.31
C ASP A 61 51.32 -62.70 -21.41
N PRO A 62 50.93 -61.42 -21.59
CA PRO A 62 51.67 -60.47 -22.42
C PRO A 62 53.18 -60.42 -22.18
N ARG A 63 53.66 -60.72 -20.96
CA ARG A 63 55.09 -60.76 -20.62
C ARG A 63 55.86 -61.83 -21.39
N GLU A 64 55.21 -62.96 -21.73
CA GLU A 64 55.82 -64.06 -22.48
C GLU A 64 56.14 -63.68 -23.94
N LEU A 65 55.59 -62.56 -24.42
CA LEU A 65 55.92 -62.01 -25.74
C LEU A 65 57.32 -61.37 -25.74
N ILE A 66 57.83 -60.97 -24.58
CA ILE A 66 59.18 -60.44 -24.41
C ILE A 66 60.18 -61.60 -24.35
N PHE A 67 61.35 -61.43 -24.96
CA PHE A 67 62.41 -62.44 -24.94
C PHE A 67 62.69 -62.95 -23.52
N ARG A 68 62.47 -64.26 -23.31
CA ARG A 68 62.59 -64.94 -22.00
C ARG A 68 61.89 -64.18 -20.86
N ALA A 69 60.72 -63.59 -21.13
CA ALA A 69 59.94 -62.79 -20.19
C ALA A 69 60.69 -61.62 -19.51
N GLY A 70 61.82 -61.16 -20.10
CA GLY A 70 62.63 -60.07 -19.59
C GLY A 70 63.68 -60.43 -18.55
N THR A 71 63.90 -61.71 -18.25
CA THR A 71 64.91 -62.17 -17.26
C THR A 71 66.36 -61.98 -17.72
N THR A 72 66.58 -61.67 -18.99
CA THR A 72 67.92 -61.60 -19.62
C THR A 72 68.35 -60.19 -20.04
N GLY A 73 67.83 -59.16 -19.35
CA GLY A 73 68.17 -57.75 -19.62
C GLY A 73 67.44 -57.10 -20.80
N VAL A 74 66.63 -57.87 -21.54
CA VAL A 74 65.74 -57.34 -22.59
C VAL A 74 64.38 -57.00 -22.00
N HIS A 75 64.16 -55.73 -21.66
CA HIS A 75 62.94 -55.30 -20.96
C HIS A 75 61.80 -54.82 -21.89
N ALA A 76 61.99 -54.88 -23.21
CA ALA A 76 60.99 -54.47 -24.18
C ALA A 76 61.03 -55.34 -25.43
N ALA A 77 59.86 -55.54 -26.04
CA ALA A 77 59.73 -56.13 -27.36
C ALA A 77 59.07 -55.12 -28.29
N ARG A 78 59.65 -54.93 -29.49
CA ARG A 78 59.10 -54.08 -30.53
C ARG A 78 59.06 -54.86 -31.84
N VAL A 79 57.92 -54.85 -32.48
CA VAL A 79 57.76 -55.39 -33.84
C VAL A 79 57.24 -54.28 -34.72
N THR A 80 57.84 -54.13 -35.89
CA THR A 80 57.51 -53.09 -36.88
C THR A 80 57.39 -53.74 -38.25
N ILE A 81 56.32 -53.44 -38.98
CA ILE A 81 56.06 -53.91 -40.34
C ILE A 81 56.02 -52.67 -41.24
N GLU A 82 56.77 -52.71 -42.32
CA GLU A 82 56.74 -51.68 -43.36
C GLU A 82 55.92 -52.18 -44.54
N PHE A 83 54.98 -51.36 -44.96
CA PHE A 83 54.12 -51.62 -46.11
C PHE A 83 54.45 -50.64 -47.23
N ILE A 84 54.48 -51.14 -48.46
CA ILE A 84 54.62 -50.34 -49.68
C ILE A 84 53.22 -50.03 -50.21
N ASN A 85 52.93 -48.74 -50.38
CA ASN A 85 51.68 -48.20 -50.85
C ASN A 85 51.78 -47.79 -52.32
N ASP A 86 51.87 -48.78 -53.21
CA ASP A 86 52.07 -48.57 -54.66
C ASP A 86 50.77 -48.32 -55.45
N ASP A 87 49.59 -48.67 -54.91
CA ASP A 87 48.31 -48.64 -55.64
C ASP A 87 47.28 -47.71 -54.96
N PRO A 88 46.88 -46.60 -55.62
CA PRO A 88 45.88 -45.64 -55.14
C PRO A 88 44.53 -46.25 -54.79
N ARG A 89 44.13 -47.36 -55.45
CA ARG A 89 42.84 -48.03 -55.18
C ARG A 89 42.85 -48.78 -53.86
N THR A 90 44.02 -49.20 -53.40
CA THR A 90 44.21 -49.94 -52.15
C THR A 90 44.71 -49.06 -51.01
N ALA A 91 44.87 -47.76 -51.27
CA ALA A 91 45.38 -46.81 -50.30
C ALA A 91 44.37 -46.60 -49.16
N PRO A 92 44.81 -46.66 -47.89
CA PRO A 92 43.94 -46.43 -46.76
C PRO A 92 43.46 -44.96 -46.71
N PRO A 93 42.22 -44.68 -46.24
CA PRO A 93 41.70 -43.31 -46.16
C PRO A 93 42.61 -42.39 -45.33
N GLY A 94 43.04 -41.28 -45.92
CA GLY A 94 43.96 -40.32 -45.30
C GLY A 94 45.45 -40.65 -45.42
N TYR A 95 45.81 -41.68 -46.20
CA TYR A 95 47.19 -42.06 -46.49
C TYR A 95 47.39 -42.20 -48.01
N SER A 96 47.46 -41.06 -48.69
CA SER A 96 47.68 -40.99 -50.14
C SER A 96 49.03 -41.59 -50.53
N CYS A 97 49.11 -42.26 -51.68
CA CYS A 97 50.34 -42.87 -52.19
C CYS A 97 51.47 -41.85 -52.41
N GLU A 98 51.11 -40.61 -52.78
CA GLU A 98 52.06 -39.52 -53.03
C GLU A 98 52.73 -39.01 -51.74
N GLU A 99 51.95 -38.90 -50.66
CA GLU A 99 52.44 -38.40 -49.37
C GLU A 99 53.10 -39.50 -48.53
N TYR A 100 52.59 -40.73 -48.64
CA TYR A 100 53.03 -41.88 -47.85
C TYR A 100 53.26 -43.11 -48.73
N PRO A 101 54.39 -43.17 -49.45
CA PRO A 101 54.76 -44.34 -50.27
C PRO A 101 55.11 -45.55 -49.42
N ILE A 102 55.62 -45.34 -48.20
CA ILE A 102 55.93 -46.38 -47.22
C ILE A 102 55.17 -46.07 -45.93
N ILE A 103 54.39 -47.04 -45.46
CA ILE A 103 53.62 -46.93 -44.22
C ILE A 103 54.20 -47.91 -43.20
N THR A 104 54.57 -47.39 -42.03
CA THR A 104 55.20 -48.18 -40.97
C THR A 104 54.20 -48.42 -39.83
N VAL A 105 53.88 -49.67 -39.54
CA VAL A 105 53.02 -50.05 -38.40
C VAL A 105 53.83 -50.81 -37.38
N GLY A 106 53.80 -50.40 -36.12
CA GLY A 106 54.54 -51.08 -35.06
C GLY A 106 53.74 -51.24 -33.78
N ARG A 107 54.15 -52.21 -32.97
CA ARG A 107 53.65 -52.40 -31.61
C ARG A 107 54.83 -52.64 -30.69
N GLN A 108 54.82 -51.96 -29.54
CA GLN A 108 55.82 -52.12 -28.50
C GLN A 108 55.15 -52.53 -27.19
N ILE A 109 55.78 -53.47 -26.48
CA ILE A 109 55.46 -53.84 -25.11
C ILE A 109 56.72 -53.68 -24.25
N ARG A 110 56.55 -53.14 -23.05
CA ARG A 110 57.62 -53.00 -22.04
C ARG A 110 57.24 -53.78 -20.80
N LEU A 111 58.24 -54.32 -20.10
CA LEU A 111 58.03 -55.04 -18.84
C LEU A 111 57.42 -54.08 -17.80
N GLY A 112 56.24 -54.42 -17.28
CA GLY A 112 55.49 -53.55 -16.35
C GLY A 112 54.90 -52.28 -16.98
N GLY A 113 55.07 -52.07 -18.29
CA GLY A 113 54.60 -50.89 -19.01
C GLY A 113 53.31 -51.14 -19.78
N LYS A 114 52.69 -50.06 -20.24
CA LYS A 114 51.54 -50.11 -21.16
C LYS A 114 52.01 -50.49 -22.57
N GLN A 115 51.18 -51.23 -23.28
CA GLN A 115 51.39 -51.54 -24.70
C GLN A 115 51.12 -50.29 -25.55
N GLN A 116 51.99 -50.02 -26.51
CA GLN A 116 51.90 -48.85 -27.38
C GLN A 116 51.86 -49.30 -28.84
N PHE A 117 50.99 -48.67 -29.62
CA PHE A 117 50.90 -48.84 -31.06
C PHE A 117 51.50 -47.62 -31.76
N PHE A 118 52.19 -47.87 -32.87
CA PHE A 118 52.85 -46.86 -33.69
C PHE A 118 52.34 -46.96 -35.12
N LEU A 119 52.02 -45.82 -35.71
CA LEU A 119 51.67 -45.67 -37.11
C LEU A 119 52.50 -44.52 -37.67
N ASN A 120 53.35 -44.79 -38.66
CA ASN A 120 54.38 -43.87 -39.16
C ASN A 120 55.20 -43.22 -38.04
N ASN A 121 55.68 -44.04 -37.09
CA ASN A 121 56.40 -43.62 -35.88
C ASN A 121 55.64 -42.70 -34.91
N THR A 122 54.36 -42.40 -35.15
CA THR A 122 53.51 -41.67 -34.20
C THR A 122 52.75 -42.63 -33.29
N VAL A 123 52.70 -42.33 -31.99
CA VAL A 123 51.92 -43.12 -31.02
C VAL A 123 50.44 -42.98 -31.37
N SER A 124 49.78 -44.11 -31.62
CA SER A 124 48.39 -44.18 -32.05
C SER A 124 47.57 -45.08 -31.14
N MET A 125 46.26 -44.84 -31.09
CA MET A 125 45.33 -45.72 -30.39
C MET A 125 45.19 -47.06 -31.13
N GLN A 126 44.94 -48.15 -30.39
CA GLN A 126 44.69 -49.47 -30.97
C GLN A 126 43.52 -49.44 -31.97
N SER A 127 42.46 -48.67 -31.68
CA SER A 127 41.31 -48.50 -32.57
C SER A 127 41.69 -47.92 -33.93
N LYS A 128 42.63 -46.97 -33.98
CA LYS A 128 43.12 -46.37 -35.22
C LYS A 128 43.91 -47.40 -36.05
N VAL A 129 44.79 -48.16 -35.40
CA VAL A 129 45.56 -49.22 -36.08
C VAL A 129 44.67 -50.36 -36.56
N LYS A 130 43.65 -50.73 -35.78
CA LYS A 130 42.64 -51.71 -36.21
C LYS A 130 41.86 -51.22 -37.44
N ARG A 131 41.40 -49.97 -37.44
CA ARG A 131 40.74 -49.35 -38.61
C ARG A 131 41.65 -49.31 -39.84
N PHE A 132 42.95 -49.07 -39.64
CA PHE A 132 43.93 -49.14 -40.72
C PHE A 132 43.99 -50.55 -41.33
N PHE A 133 44.10 -51.60 -40.50
CA PHE A 133 44.07 -52.98 -40.98
C PHE A 133 42.74 -53.36 -41.66
N GLU A 134 41.61 -52.90 -41.12
CA GLU A 134 40.29 -53.06 -41.76
C GLU A 134 40.22 -52.40 -43.15
N SER A 135 40.82 -51.21 -43.33
CA SER A 135 40.80 -50.50 -44.61
C SER A 135 41.60 -51.18 -45.72
N ILE A 136 42.63 -51.95 -45.34
CA ILE A 136 43.41 -52.77 -46.28
C ILE A 136 42.85 -54.19 -46.42
N SER A 137 41.59 -54.40 -45.98
CA SER A 137 40.88 -55.69 -45.98
C SER A 137 41.56 -56.79 -45.16
N LEU A 138 42.41 -56.44 -44.20
CA LEU A 138 42.99 -57.36 -43.22
C LEU A 138 42.24 -57.26 -41.90
N ASN A 139 41.21 -58.09 -41.73
CA ASN A 139 40.45 -58.09 -40.49
C ASN A 139 41.23 -58.78 -39.36
N VAL A 140 41.50 -58.02 -38.29
CA VAL A 140 42.27 -58.48 -37.11
C VAL A 140 41.46 -59.47 -36.25
N ASP A 141 40.13 -59.34 -36.22
CA ASP A 141 39.28 -60.16 -35.34
C ASP A 141 39.10 -61.58 -35.89
N ASN A 142 39.00 -61.71 -37.21
CA ASN A 142 39.00 -63.00 -37.91
C ASN A 142 39.98 -62.99 -39.08
N PRO A 143 41.20 -63.50 -38.85
CA PRO A 143 42.23 -63.50 -39.86
C PRO A 143 41.99 -64.66 -40.84
N HIS A 144 41.08 -64.46 -41.80
CA HIS A 144 40.85 -65.38 -42.92
C HIS A 144 42.13 -65.62 -43.74
N PHE A 145 43.06 -64.67 -43.68
CA PHE A 145 44.37 -64.73 -44.32
C PHE A 145 45.43 -65.50 -43.52
N MET A 146 45.14 -65.94 -42.28
CA MET A 146 46.10 -66.68 -41.45
C MET A 146 45.61 -68.08 -41.11
N VAL A 147 46.30 -69.08 -41.65
CA VAL A 147 46.12 -70.47 -41.27
C VAL A 147 47.14 -70.83 -40.19
N LEU A 148 46.74 -70.67 -38.93
CA LEU A 148 47.52 -71.13 -37.78
C LEU A 148 47.43 -72.66 -37.64
N GLN A 149 48.38 -73.23 -36.90
CA GLN A 149 48.35 -74.65 -36.55
C GLN A 149 47.06 -74.96 -35.78
N GLY A 150 46.35 -76.01 -36.20
CA GLY A 150 45.07 -76.42 -35.60
C GLY A 150 43.84 -75.71 -36.18
N THR A 151 43.99 -74.65 -36.99
CA THR A 151 42.87 -73.95 -37.63
C THR A 151 42.08 -74.89 -38.57
N VAL A 152 42.74 -75.77 -39.31
CA VAL A 152 42.08 -76.72 -40.22
C VAL A 152 41.18 -77.70 -39.45
N HIS A 153 41.68 -78.28 -38.36
CA HIS A 153 40.88 -79.16 -37.51
C HIS A 153 39.71 -78.41 -36.88
N LYS A 154 39.93 -77.17 -36.44
CA LYS A 154 38.88 -76.31 -35.92
C LYS A 154 37.80 -76.09 -36.97
N LEU A 155 38.15 -75.74 -38.21
CA LEU A 155 37.22 -75.47 -39.32
C LEU A 155 36.30 -76.66 -39.60
N ILE A 156 36.84 -77.89 -39.58
CA ILE A 156 36.07 -79.12 -39.78
C ILE A 156 35.05 -79.33 -38.66
N GLY A 157 35.37 -78.92 -37.42
CA GLY A 157 34.49 -79.02 -36.25
C GLY A 157 33.64 -77.77 -35.96
N MET A 158 33.62 -76.77 -36.84
CA MET A 158 32.82 -75.54 -36.59
C MET A 158 31.33 -75.81 -36.73
N ARG A 159 30.53 -75.16 -35.89
CA ARG A 159 29.07 -75.19 -36.04
C ARG A 159 28.67 -74.34 -37.25
N SER A 160 27.52 -74.65 -37.85
CA SER A 160 27.00 -73.94 -39.02
C SER A 160 26.88 -72.42 -38.81
N GLN A 161 26.58 -71.96 -37.58
CA GLN A 161 26.54 -70.54 -37.23
C GLN A 161 27.92 -69.86 -37.31
N ASP A 162 28.97 -70.56 -36.86
CA ASP A 162 30.33 -70.04 -36.87
C ASP A 162 30.88 -70.01 -38.31
N ILE A 163 30.50 -70.98 -39.15
CA ILE A 163 30.79 -71.00 -40.59
C ILE A 163 30.06 -69.86 -41.31
N LEU A 164 28.77 -69.65 -41.00
CA LEU A 164 28.01 -68.53 -41.57
C LEU A 164 28.68 -67.19 -41.23
N SER A 165 29.07 -66.99 -39.97
CA SER A 165 29.80 -65.79 -39.56
C SER A 165 31.13 -65.63 -40.28
N LEU A 166 31.79 -66.72 -40.67
CA LEU A 166 33.03 -66.70 -41.46
C LEU A 166 32.74 -66.18 -42.88
N ILE A 167 31.66 -66.67 -43.50
CA ILE A 167 31.22 -66.28 -44.84
C ILE A 167 30.74 -64.83 -44.87
N GLU A 168 29.91 -64.40 -43.92
CA GLU A 168 29.39 -63.03 -43.82
C GLU A 168 30.51 -61.98 -43.71
N GLU A 169 31.64 -62.36 -43.14
CA GLU A 169 32.79 -61.49 -42.99
C GLU A 169 33.70 -61.50 -44.22
N ALA A 170 33.84 -62.64 -44.89
CA ALA A 170 34.52 -62.72 -46.18
C ALA A 170 33.79 -61.88 -47.25
N VAL A 171 32.45 -61.86 -47.20
CA VAL A 171 31.61 -61.00 -48.04
C VAL A 171 31.61 -59.55 -47.55
N GLY A 172 31.99 -59.30 -46.30
CA GLY A 172 32.03 -57.95 -45.69
C GLY A 172 30.68 -57.44 -45.16
N THR A 173 29.60 -58.22 -45.28
CA THR A 173 28.25 -57.88 -44.79
C THR A 173 28.24 -57.60 -43.29
N LYS A 174 29.03 -58.35 -42.52
CA LYS A 174 29.10 -58.19 -41.06
C LYS A 174 29.58 -56.81 -40.61
N ALA A 175 30.53 -56.20 -41.34
CA ALA A 175 31.03 -54.86 -41.04
C ALA A 175 29.96 -53.79 -41.34
N PHE A 176 29.22 -53.97 -42.43
CA PHE A 176 28.09 -53.11 -42.79
C PHE A 176 26.97 -53.19 -41.75
N ASP A 177 26.58 -54.40 -41.33
CA ASP A 177 25.56 -54.59 -40.30
C ASP A 177 25.96 -54.02 -38.95
N HIS A 178 27.24 -54.14 -38.58
CA HIS A 178 27.74 -53.51 -37.36
C HIS A 178 27.61 -51.99 -37.43
N ARG A 179 28.04 -51.37 -38.54
CA ARG A 179 27.89 -49.91 -38.76
C ARG A 179 26.42 -49.48 -38.71
N ARG A 180 25.53 -50.23 -39.38
CA ARG A 180 24.08 -49.98 -39.35
C ARG A 180 23.54 -50.00 -37.92
N ARG A 181 23.80 -51.05 -37.15
CA ARG A 181 23.35 -51.16 -35.75
C ARG A 181 23.89 -50.02 -34.87
N THR A 182 25.15 -49.63 -35.06
CA THR A 182 25.72 -48.50 -34.31
C THR A 182 25.06 -47.18 -34.66
N ALA A 183 24.72 -46.96 -35.94
CA ALA A 183 24.01 -45.77 -36.39
C ALA A 183 22.56 -45.75 -35.87
N GLU A 184 21.84 -46.86 -35.95
CA GLU A 184 20.48 -47.00 -35.40
C GLU A 184 20.44 -46.72 -33.90
N ASN A 185 21.38 -47.27 -33.13
CA ASN A 185 21.49 -46.99 -31.70
C ASN A 185 21.80 -45.51 -31.41
N LEU A 186 22.63 -44.88 -32.24
CA LEU A 186 22.93 -43.46 -32.11
C LEU A 186 21.69 -42.61 -32.41
N ILE A 187 20.97 -42.91 -33.48
CA ILE A 187 19.72 -42.22 -33.85
C ILE A 187 18.71 -42.33 -32.72
N ARG A 188 18.44 -43.55 -32.23
CA ARG A 188 17.53 -43.78 -31.11
C ARG A 188 17.92 -43.02 -29.85
N SER A 189 19.22 -42.96 -29.53
CA SER A 189 19.70 -42.18 -28.39
C SER A 189 19.54 -40.67 -28.60
N LYS A 190 19.57 -40.18 -29.84
CA LYS A 190 19.38 -38.77 -30.17
C LYS A 190 17.91 -38.38 -30.19
N GLU A 191 17.04 -39.23 -30.71
CA GLU A 191 15.58 -39.07 -30.65
C GLU A 191 15.10 -38.97 -29.21
N LYS A 192 15.55 -39.86 -28.32
CA LYS A 192 15.22 -39.78 -26.89
C LYS A 192 15.65 -38.44 -26.26
N LYS A 193 16.83 -37.91 -26.63
CA LYS A 193 17.28 -36.61 -26.15
C LYS A 193 16.44 -35.45 -26.71
N MET A 194 15.96 -35.59 -27.94
CA MET A 194 15.05 -34.61 -28.55
C MET A 194 13.72 -34.58 -27.78
N GLU A 195 13.14 -35.75 -27.49
CA GLU A 195 11.94 -35.87 -26.66
C GLU A 195 12.14 -35.25 -25.26
N GLU A 196 13.30 -35.47 -24.63
CA GLU A 196 13.63 -34.83 -23.34
C GLU A 196 13.71 -33.30 -23.46
N ILE A 197 14.23 -32.76 -24.57
CA ILE A 197 14.30 -31.31 -24.82
C ILE A 197 12.89 -30.74 -25.04
N ASP A 198 12.08 -31.37 -25.89
CA ASP A 198 10.72 -30.92 -26.19
C ASP A 198 9.86 -30.90 -24.93
N ASN A 199 9.96 -31.95 -24.10
CA ASN A 199 9.29 -31.99 -22.80
C ASN A 199 9.74 -30.86 -21.86
N ASN A 200 11.04 -30.52 -21.83
CA ASN A 200 11.53 -29.40 -21.02
C ASN A 200 11.02 -28.04 -21.53
N ILE A 201 10.95 -27.84 -22.86
CA ILE A 201 10.42 -26.62 -23.46
C ILE A 201 8.94 -26.47 -23.07
N GLU A 202 8.14 -27.52 -23.19
CA GLU A 202 6.71 -27.48 -22.88
C GLU A 202 6.43 -27.29 -21.38
N THR A 203 7.19 -27.97 -20.52
CA THR A 203 6.93 -28.00 -19.07
C THR A 203 7.54 -26.83 -18.31
N GLN A 204 8.69 -26.30 -18.73
CA GLN A 204 9.38 -25.22 -18.02
C GLN A 204 9.24 -23.89 -18.74
N ILE A 205 9.60 -23.84 -20.02
CA ILE A 205 9.68 -22.60 -20.78
C ILE A 205 8.27 -22.09 -21.13
N GLY A 206 7.36 -22.98 -21.51
CA GLY A 206 5.96 -22.64 -21.81
C GLY A 206 5.24 -21.89 -20.68
N PRO A 207 5.21 -22.41 -19.44
CA PRO A 207 4.63 -21.70 -18.30
C PRO A 207 5.36 -20.41 -17.95
N MET A 208 6.70 -20.40 -18.00
CA MET A 208 7.49 -19.20 -17.73
C MET A 208 7.16 -18.06 -18.70
N LEU A 209 7.04 -18.37 -20.00
CA LEU A 209 6.61 -17.39 -21.01
C LEU A 209 5.18 -16.89 -20.77
N ARG A 210 4.27 -17.76 -20.32
CA ARG A 210 2.90 -17.35 -19.98
C ARG A 210 2.87 -16.44 -18.75
N ALA A 211 3.67 -16.73 -17.72
CA ALA A 211 3.80 -15.88 -16.55
C ALA A 211 4.37 -14.51 -16.91
N MET A 212 5.46 -14.46 -17.69
CA MET A 212 6.05 -13.20 -18.15
C MET A 212 5.08 -12.36 -19.00
N LYS A 213 4.25 -13.00 -19.83
CA LYS A 213 3.19 -12.30 -20.56
C LYS A 213 2.12 -11.72 -19.63
N ALA A 214 1.70 -12.47 -18.61
CA ALA A 214 0.75 -11.96 -17.63
C ALA A 214 1.32 -10.77 -16.85
N ASP A 215 2.60 -10.83 -16.46
CA ASP A 215 3.30 -9.72 -15.79
C ASP A 215 3.40 -8.48 -16.69
N GLN A 216 3.66 -8.68 -17.99
CA GLN A 216 3.65 -7.60 -18.98
C GLN A 216 2.26 -6.94 -19.08
N ASP A 217 1.20 -7.73 -19.22
CA ASP A 217 -0.17 -7.23 -19.31
C ASP A 217 -0.58 -6.45 -18.05
N GLU A 218 -0.17 -6.92 -16.86
CA GLU A 218 -0.41 -6.22 -15.60
C GLU A 218 0.36 -4.90 -15.53
N TYR A 219 1.62 -4.89 -15.97
CA TYR A 219 2.43 -3.68 -16.05
C TYR A 219 1.83 -2.64 -17.01
N GLU A 220 1.36 -3.05 -18.18
CA GLU A 220 0.70 -2.15 -19.13
C GLU A 220 -0.57 -1.51 -18.53
N ARG A 221 -1.38 -2.29 -17.79
CA ARG A 221 -2.53 -1.76 -17.06
C ARG A 221 -2.13 -0.78 -15.96
N PHE A 222 -1.04 -1.08 -15.24
CA PHE A 222 -0.50 -0.19 -14.22
C PHE A 222 -0.07 1.15 -14.83
N VAL A 223 0.61 1.14 -15.98
CA VAL A 223 1.00 2.38 -16.69
C VAL A 223 -0.23 3.20 -17.07
N GLN A 224 -1.23 2.59 -17.71
CA GLN A 224 -2.48 3.27 -18.11
C GLN A 224 -3.22 3.86 -16.90
N MET A 225 -3.28 3.11 -15.79
CA MET A 225 -3.90 3.60 -14.55
C MET A 225 -3.11 4.76 -13.95
N SER A 226 -1.77 4.69 -13.93
CA SER A 226 -0.91 5.76 -13.44
C SER A 226 -1.09 7.05 -14.24
N GLU A 227 -1.17 6.95 -15.57
CA GLU A 227 -1.45 8.09 -16.44
C GLU A 227 -2.81 8.70 -16.11
N SER A 228 -3.84 7.86 -15.98
CA SER A 228 -5.20 8.30 -15.60
C SER A 228 -5.24 8.97 -14.23
N ILE A 229 -4.45 8.50 -13.26
CA ILE A 229 -4.32 9.11 -11.92
C ILE A 229 -3.67 10.48 -12.03
N GLU A 230 -2.58 10.60 -12.79
CA GLU A 230 -1.87 11.88 -12.98
C GLU A 230 -2.76 12.91 -13.71
N GLU A 231 -3.55 12.50 -14.70
CA GLU A 231 -4.54 13.37 -15.35
C GLU A 231 -5.59 13.89 -14.35
N LYS A 232 -6.21 12.99 -13.58
CA LYS A 232 -7.19 13.38 -12.55
C LYS A 232 -6.58 14.25 -11.46
N ARG A 233 -5.32 14.01 -11.11
CA ARG A 233 -4.58 14.81 -10.13
C ARG A 233 -4.37 16.23 -10.64
N ARG A 234 -3.97 16.40 -11.90
CA ARG A 234 -3.88 17.73 -12.55
C ARG A 234 -5.22 18.45 -12.54
N PHE A 235 -6.30 17.72 -12.86
CA PHE A 235 -7.66 18.29 -12.85
C PHE A 235 -8.08 18.74 -11.44
N ARG A 236 -7.80 17.93 -10.41
CA ARG A 236 -8.07 18.28 -9.02
C ARG A 236 -7.32 19.55 -8.59
N ILE A 237 -6.03 19.64 -8.91
CA ILE A 237 -5.22 20.83 -8.60
C ILE A 237 -5.79 22.08 -9.29
N ALA A 238 -6.19 21.96 -10.57
CA ALA A 238 -6.82 23.06 -11.30
C ALA A 238 -8.15 23.49 -10.67
N PHE A 239 -8.99 22.54 -10.25
CA PHE A 239 -10.25 22.81 -9.58
C PHE A 239 -10.05 23.47 -8.20
N GLU A 240 -9.14 22.94 -7.38
CA GLU A 240 -8.78 23.53 -6.09
C GLU A 240 -8.24 24.97 -6.26
N TYR A 241 -7.42 25.21 -7.28
CA TYR A 241 -6.92 26.55 -7.60
C TYR A 241 -8.06 27.52 -7.90
N GLU A 242 -9.00 27.13 -8.76
CA GLU A 242 -10.13 27.98 -9.14
C GLU A 242 -11.08 28.23 -7.96
N GLU A 243 -11.33 27.23 -7.13
CA GLU A 243 -12.12 27.38 -5.90
C GLU A 243 -11.45 28.37 -4.93
N GLN A 244 -10.15 28.23 -4.68
CA GLN A 244 -9.42 29.15 -3.80
C GLN A 244 -9.37 30.56 -4.38
N ARG A 245 -9.27 30.69 -5.71
CA ARG A 245 -9.35 31.99 -6.38
C ARG A 245 -10.70 32.66 -6.17
N GLN A 246 -11.81 31.95 -6.35
CA GLN A 246 -13.15 32.48 -6.10
C GLN A 246 -13.38 32.83 -4.62
N ARG A 247 -12.86 32.00 -3.70
CA ARG A 247 -12.87 32.31 -2.26
C ARG A 247 -12.05 33.56 -1.94
N LEU A 248 -10.92 33.75 -2.59
CA LEU A 248 -10.10 34.96 -2.43
C LEU A 248 -10.84 36.19 -2.97
N GLU A 249 -11.40 36.13 -4.17
CA GLU A 249 -12.18 37.22 -4.77
C GLU A 249 -13.34 37.62 -3.85
N SER A 250 -14.17 36.67 -3.43
CA SER A 250 -15.27 36.95 -2.49
C SER A 250 -14.81 37.46 -1.11
N ALA A 251 -13.69 36.97 -0.58
CA ALA A 251 -13.10 37.48 0.65
C ALA A 251 -12.56 38.91 0.48
N THR A 252 -11.96 39.24 -0.66
CA THR A 252 -11.51 40.60 -0.97
C THR A 252 -12.67 41.57 -1.13
N GLU A 253 -13.77 41.15 -1.75
CA GLU A 253 -15.00 41.95 -1.84
C GLU A 253 -15.62 42.20 -0.46
N ARG A 254 -15.73 41.16 0.38
CA ARG A 254 -16.20 41.29 1.77
C ARG A 254 -15.29 42.20 2.58
N ARG A 255 -13.97 42.07 2.44
CA ARG A 255 -13.01 42.94 3.10
C ARG A 255 -13.17 44.39 2.66
N ALA A 256 -13.32 44.64 1.36
CA ALA A 256 -13.55 45.98 0.83
C ALA A 256 -14.89 46.58 1.30
N ALA A 257 -15.93 45.75 1.49
CA ALA A 257 -17.20 46.19 2.09
C ALA A 257 -17.03 46.57 3.56
N VAL A 258 -16.38 45.72 4.37
CA VAL A 258 -16.10 46.01 5.78
C VAL A 258 -15.20 47.24 5.93
N GLU A 259 -14.19 47.41 5.08
CA GLU A 259 -13.34 48.62 5.08
C GLU A 259 -14.19 49.89 4.79
N ARG A 260 -15.14 49.82 3.87
CA ARG A 260 -16.11 50.92 3.63
C ARG A 260 -16.98 51.18 4.86
N ASP A 261 -17.54 50.14 5.47
CA ASP A 261 -18.38 50.27 6.66
C ASP A 261 -17.61 50.84 7.86
N VAL A 262 -16.33 50.49 8.01
CA VAL A 262 -15.43 51.06 9.02
C VAL A 262 -15.17 52.54 8.75
N VAL A 263 -15.00 52.95 7.49
CA VAL A 263 -14.85 54.38 7.13
C VAL A 263 -16.12 55.14 7.46
N VAL A 264 -17.29 54.63 7.08
CA VAL A 264 -18.60 55.25 7.39
C VAL A 264 -18.82 55.33 8.91
N SER A 265 -18.52 54.26 9.64
CA SER A 265 -18.65 54.22 11.11
C SER A 265 -17.69 55.20 11.79
N LYS A 266 -16.46 55.35 11.27
CA LYS A 266 -15.50 56.37 11.73
C LYS A 266 -15.98 57.79 11.47
N GLU A 267 -16.64 58.05 10.34
CA GLU A 267 -17.25 59.35 10.05
C GLU A 267 -18.44 59.63 10.99
N GLN A 268 -19.30 58.64 11.24
CA GLN A 268 -20.38 58.76 12.22
C GLN A 268 -19.85 59.00 13.64
N LEU A 269 -18.78 58.31 14.04
CA LEU A 269 -18.10 58.53 15.33
C LEU A 269 -17.55 59.95 15.49
N LYS A 270 -17.12 60.62 14.42
CA LYS A 270 -16.72 62.04 14.47
C LYS A 270 -17.91 62.98 14.69
N LEU A 271 -19.12 62.59 14.29
CA LEU A 271 -20.33 63.41 14.44
C LEU A 271 -20.99 63.24 15.83
N LEU A 272 -20.79 62.10 16.49
CA LEU A 272 -21.31 61.82 17.83
C LEU A 272 -20.89 62.84 18.92
N PRO A 273 -19.62 63.26 19.07
CA PRO A 273 -19.25 64.23 20.11
C PRO A 273 -20.00 65.57 19.97
N ALA A 274 -20.27 66.02 18.74
CA ALA A 274 -21.09 67.21 18.52
C ALA A 274 -22.55 67.02 18.96
N SER A 275 -23.10 65.81 18.82
CA SER A 275 -24.44 65.45 19.30
C SER A 275 -24.50 65.26 20.83
N GLU A 276 -23.46 64.70 21.43
CA GLU A 276 -23.34 64.58 22.89
C GLU A 276 -23.21 65.95 23.56
N ASP A 277 -22.41 66.86 22.99
CA ASP A 277 -22.32 68.26 23.44
C ASP A 277 -23.67 69.00 23.35
N ALA A 278 -24.45 68.75 22.30
CA ALA A 278 -25.79 69.32 22.17
C ALA A 278 -26.77 68.74 23.22
N SER A 279 -26.66 67.45 23.51
CA SER A 279 -27.55 66.75 24.45
C SER A 279 -27.24 67.10 25.91
N THR A 280 -25.96 67.23 26.27
CA THR A 280 -25.53 67.67 27.61
C THR A 280 -25.96 69.10 27.91
N ARG A 281 -25.90 70.02 26.93
CA ARG A 281 -26.47 71.37 27.06
C ARG A 281 -27.97 71.35 27.35
N ARG A 282 -28.71 70.47 26.66
CA ARG A 282 -30.17 70.30 26.86
C ARG A 282 -30.52 69.73 28.24
N LEU A 283 -29.70 68.80 28.75
CA LEU A 283 -29.85 68.28 30.12
C LEU A 283 -29.56 69.34 31.18
N MET A 284 -28.54 70.19 30.99
CA MET A 284 -28.28 71.31 31.90
C MET A 284 -29.44 72.32 31.95
N GLU A 285 -30.09 72.62 30.83
CA GLU A 285 -31.28 73.48 30.80
C GLU A 285 -32.47 72.86 31.54
N LEU A 286 -32.75 71.58 31.30
CA LEU A 286 -33.84 70.85 31.98
C LEU A 286 -33.61 70.76 33.49
N GLN A 287 -32.38 70.48 33.92
CA GLN A 287 -32.04 70.43 35.34
C GLN A 287 -32.22 71.80 36.01
N LYS A 288 -31.91 72.90 35.33
CA LYS A 288 -32.15 74.26 35.83
C LYS A 288 -33.64 74.58 35.98
N SER A 289 -34.48 74.06 35.08
CA SER A 289 -35.93 74.25 35.14
C SER A 289 -36.62 73.43 36.25
N LEU A 290 -36.02 72.35 36.73
CA LEU A 290 -36.57 71.45 37.76
C LEU A 290 -36.20 71.82 39.20
N VAL A 291 -35.24 72.71 39.43
CA VAL A 291 -34.91 73.20 40.78
C VAL A 291 -35.95 74.20 41.28
N THR A 292 -36.46 75.05 40.38
CA THR A 292 -37.44 76.11 40.72
C THR A 292 -38.81 75.62 41.24
N PRO A 293 -39.40 74.49 40.79
CA PRO A 293 -40.65 73.96 41.32
C PRO A 293 -40.43 73.17 42.61
N ALA A 294 -39.26 72.58 42.81
CA ALA A 294 -38.95 71.79 44.00
C ALA A 294 -38.83 72.67 45.26
N GLU A 295 -38.24 73.86 45.13
CA GLU A 295 -38.18 74.85 46.22
C GLU A 295 -39.57 75.39 46.60
N ALA A 296 -40.46 75.59 45.60
CA ALA A 296 -41.83 76.05 45.82
C ALA A 296 -42.75 75.00 46.49
N VAL A 297 -42.50 73.70 46.26
CA VAL A 297 -43.25 72.61 46.92
C VAL A 297 -42.90 72.50 48.40
N ILE A 298 -41.64 72.76 48.76
CA ILE A 298 -41.21 72.71 50.17
C ILE A 298 -41.83 73.85 50.97
N SER A 299 -41.88 75.07 50.43
CA SER A 299 -42.47 76.22 51.14
C SER A 299 -43.98 76.09 51.35
N LEU A 300 -44.72 75.54 50.38
CA LEU A 300 -46.17 75.33 50.49
C LEU A 300 -46.54 74.25 51.52
N HIS A 301 -45.67 73.27 51.75
CA HIS A 301 -45.90 72.22 52.74
C HIS A 301 -45.72 72.71 54.19
N GLU A 302 -44.81 73.66 54.41
CA GLU A 302 -44.63 74.32 55.70
C GLU A 302 -45.85 75.19 56.08
N GLU A 303 -46.44 75.89 55.10
CA GLU A 303 -47.67 76.68 55.30
C GLU A 303 -48.89 75.81 55.61
N GLU A 304 -49.03 74.66 54.94
CA GLU A 304 -50.14 73.71 55.18
C GLU A 304 -50.14 73.15 56.62
N SER A 305 -48.95 72.87 57.17
CA SER A 305 -48.77 72.34 58.52
C SER A 305 -49.17 73.33 59.62
N LEU A 306 -48.95 74.63 59.38
CA LEU A 306 -49.31 75.70 60.32
C LEU A 306 -50.82 75.92 60.38
N LEU A 307 -51.50 75.93 59.22
CA LEU A 307 -52.95 76.08 59.14
C LEU A 307 -53.71 74.93 59.80
N LYS A 308 -53.23 73.68 59.66
CA LYS A 308 -53.81 72.51 60.34
C LYS A 308 -53.77 72.60 61.87
N LYS A 309 -52.72 73.22 62.45
CA LYS A 309 -52.63 73.43 63.91
C LYS A 309 -53.59 74.49 64.43
N GLN A 310 -53.93 75.50 63.62
CA GLN A 310 -54.92 76.52 64.01
C GLN A 310 -56.34 75.95 63.99
N LEU A 311 -56.67 75.17 62.96
CA LEU A 311 -57.98 74.52 62.80
C LEU A 311 -58.35 73.60 63.99
N ALA A 312 -57.38 72.81 64.48
CA ALA A 312 -57.61 71.94 65.65
C ALA A 312 -57.86 72.71 66.96
N ARG A 313 -57.37 73.96 67.10
CA ARG A 313 -57.65 74.79 68.29
C ARG A 313 -59.07 75.34 68.27
N ASP A 314 -59.54 75.77 67.11
CA ASP A 314 -60.88 76.34 66.96
C ASP A 314 -61.98 75.27 67.10
N GLU A 315 -61.75 74.04 66.61
CA GLU A 315 -62.67 72.92 66.80
C GLU A 315 -62.89 72.56 68.29
N ALA A 316 -61.83 72.59 69.11
CA ALA A 316 -61.93 72.34 70.54
C ALA A 316 -62.74 73.43 71.29
N HIS A 317 -62.68 74.68 70.81
CA HIS A 317 -63.49 75.78 71.35
C HIS A 317 -64.98 75.62 71.03
N VAL A 318 -65.32 75.14 69.82
CA VAL A 318 -66.69 74.90 69.39
C VAL A 318 -67.34 73.76 70.19
N GLU A 319 -66.65 72.63 70.38
CA GLU A 319 -67.19 71.52 71.20
C GLU A 319 -67.46 71.92 72.66
N GLY A 320 -66.63 72.81 73.22
CA GLY A 320 -66.84 73.34 74.57
C GLY A 320 -68.10 74.20 74.69
N ALA A 321 -68.34 75.06 73.68
CA ALA A 321 -69.52 75.90 73.63
C ALA A 321 -70.82 75.10 73.40
N GLU A 322 -70.79 74.07 72.55
CA GLU A 322 -71.94 73.20 72.30
C GLU A 322 -72.37 72.40 73.54
N LYS A 323 -71.42 71.90 74.34
CA LYS A 323 -71.73 71.20 75.59
C LYS A 323 -72.35 72.12 76.63
N ALA A 324 -71.92 73.38 76.70
CA ALA A 324 -72.54 74.38 77.58
C ALA A 324 -73.97 74.73 77.15
N LEU A 325 -74.24 74.80 75.84
CA LEU A 325 -75.56 75.07 75.29
C LEU A 325 -76.57 73.96 75.64
N ARG A 326 -76.18 72.69 75.47
CA ARG A 326 -77.04 71.53 75.78
C ARG A 326 -77.42 71.45 77.26
N LEU A 327 -76.50 71.79 78.17
CA LEU A 327 -76.77 71.84 79.60
C LEU A 327 -77.79 72.94 79.97
N LEU A 328 -77.76 74.09 79.28
CA LEU A 328 -78.76 75.13 79.46
C LEU A 328 -80.13 74.71 78.90
N GLU A 329 -80.17 74.04 77.74
CA GLU A 329 -81.41 73.54 77.13
C GLU A 329 -82.10 72.48 78.01
N GLU A 330 -81.34 71.55 78.60
CA GLU A 330 -81.89 70.56 79.55
C GLU A 330 -82.45 71.22 80.83
N ASN A 331 -81.82 72.31 81.30
CA ASN A 331 -82.31 73.06 82.45
C ASN A 331 -83.59 73.85 82.10
N PHE A 332 -83.68 74.40 80.89
CA PHE A 332 -84.88 75.08 80.40
C PHE A 332 -86.07 74.10 80.31
N HIS A 333 -85.82 72.89 79.80
CA HIS A 333 -86.85 71.86 79.63
C HIS A 333 -87.35 71.26 80.96
N LYS A 334 -86.52 71.25 82.01
CA LYS A 334 -86.94 70.89 83.37
C LYS A 334 -87.85 71.95 83.99
N LEU A 335 -87.55 73.23 83.78
CA LEU A 335 -88.35 74.36 84.26
C LEU A 335 -89.72 74.47 83.54
N GLU A 336 -89.80 74.12 82.26
CA GLU A 336 -91.08 74.05 81.52
C GLU A 336 -92.00 72.93 82.06
N LYS A 337 -91.45 71.75 82.39
CA LYS A 337 -92.21 70.64 82.98
C LYS A 337 -92.72 70.92 84.40
N GLU A 338 -92.07 71.80 85.16
CA GLU A 338 -92.58 72.26 86.46
C GLU A 338 -93.74 73.26 86.31
N LYS A 339 -93.68 74.14 85.29
CA LYS A 339 -94.76 75.07 84.95
C LYS A 339 -96.04 74.35 84.50
N GLU A 340 -95.94 73.30 83.69
CA GLU A 340 -97.11 72.52 83.25
C GLU A 340 -97.78 71.74 84.40
N LYS A 341 -97.00 71.26 85.38
CA LYS A 341 -97.54 70.61 86.60
C LYS A 341 -98.22 71.58 87.56
N GLN A 342 -97.77 72.83 87.62
CA GLN A 342 -98.44 73.89 88.40
C GLN A 342 -99.71 74.43 87.71
N ALA A 343 -99.79 74.38 86.37
CA ALA A 343 -100.99 74.75 85.61
C ALA A 343 -102.11 73.68 85.65
N ALA A 344 -101.76 72.39 85.75
CA ALA A 344 -102.73 71.28 85.83
C ALA A 344 -103.43 71.13 87.20
N ARG A 345 -102.82 71.61 88.30
CA ARG A 345 -103.44 71.58 89.64
C ARG A 345 -104.45 72.72 89.89
N ASN A 346 -104.45 73.77 89.07
CA ASN A 346 -105.29 74.96 89.27
C ASN A 346 -106.59 74.98 88.43
N ARG A 347 -106.98 73.89 87.76
CA ARG A 347 -108.23 73.81 86.94
C ARG A 347 -109.34 72.92 87.47
N THR A 348 -109.19 72.29 88.64
CA THR A 348 -110.26 71.46 89.24
C THR A 348 -110.52 71.87 90.68
N VAL A 349 -111.16 73.02 90.85
CA VAL A 349 -112.23 73.33 91.83
C VAL A 349 -112.35 74.86 91.87
N CYS A 350 -113.28 75.38 91.05
CA CYS A 350 -113.94 76.66 91.29
C CYS A 350 -115.28 76.68 90.53
N VAL A 351 -116.30 76.07 91.14
CA VAL A 351 -117.56 76.77 91.43
C VAL A 351 -118.03 76.31 92.81
N GLN A 352 -118.23 77.32 93.68
CA GLN A 352 -118.87 77.35 95.01
C GLN A 352 -118.07 77.16 96.31
N LYS A 353 -118.20 78.24 97.11
CA LYS A 353 -118.15 78.43 98.58
C LYS A 353 -116.81 78.65 99.28
N GLY A 354 -116.59 79.95 99.54
CA GLY A 354 -116.28 80.51 100.87
C GLY A 354 -114.79 80.52 101.24
N THR A 355 -114.24 81.46 102.02
CA THR A 355 -114.73 82.67 102.69
C THR A 355 -113.46 83.38 103.21
N THR A 356 -113.44 84.72 103.22
CA THR A 356 -112.69 85.61 104.15
C THR A 356 -111.15 85.73 104.22
N ARG A 357 -110.75 87.02 104.27
CA ARG A 357 -109.72 87.69 105.11
C ARG A 357 -108.22 87.47 104.79
N SER A 358 -107.49 88.56 104.51
CA SER A 358 -106.57 89.26 105.46
C SER A 358 -105.19 88.58 105.47
N THR A 359 -104.01 89.18 105.32
CA THR A 359 -103.51 90.55 105.51
C THR A 359 -102.00 90.54 105.19
N TYR A 360 -101.48 91.71 104.77
CA TYR A 360 -100.09 92.21 104.88
C TYR A 360 -98.90 91.47 104.23
N GLY A 361 -98.13 92.23 103.44
CA GLY A 361 -96.69 92.07 103.35
C GLY A 361 -96.04 92.49 102.03
N THR A 362 -95.32 93.62 102.07
CA THR A 362 -93.98 93.82 101.44
C THR A 362 -93.87 93.64 99.91
N SER A 363 -93.92 94.71 99.12
CA SER A 363 -92.84 95.66 98.77
C SER A 363 -92.15 95.33 97.43
N SER A 364 -92.29 96.27 96.49
CA SER A 364 -91.53 96.51 95.23
C SER A 364 -91.48 95.36 94.20
N CYS A 365 -92.23 95.29 93.09
CA CYS A 365 -92.66 96.32 92.10
C CYS A 365 -91.52 97.25 91.67
N GLY A 366 -91.18 97.44 90.40
CA GLY A 366 -91.75 97.00 89.12
C GLY A 366 -90.66 97.16 88.07
N GLU A 367 -90.80 96.48 86.94
CA GLU A 367 -91.14 97.14 85.67
C GLU A 367 -90.06 98.16 85.27
N GLY A 368 -89.18 97.85 84.32
CA GLY A 368 -89.55 97.38 82.99
C GLY A 368 -89.67 98.57 82.06
N LYS A 369 -89.30 98.29 80.80
CA LYS A 369 -89.58 99.10 79.61
C LYS A 369 -88.66 100.32 79.47
N ARG A 370 -88.21 100.67 78.27
CA ARG A 370 -88.41 100.14 76.92
C ARG A 370 -87.34 100.82 76.07
N CYS A 371 -86.77 100.11 75.12
CA CYS A 371 -87.06 100.30 73.70
C CYS A 371 -87.03 101.76 73.26
N GLN A 372 -86.17 102.07 72.30
CA GLN A 372 -86.58 102.23 70.90
C GLN A 372 -85.33 101.99 70.03
N ILE A 373 -85.31 100.98 69.15
CA ILE A 373 -86.03 100.86 67.87
C ILE A 373 -85.42 101.80 66.83
N GLU A 374 -84.90 101.22 65.75
CA GLU A 374 -85.30 101.43 64.34
C GLU A 374 -84.15 100.92 63.44
N ALA A 375 -84.36 99.77 62.77
CA ALA A 375 -84.95 99.65 61.43
C ALA A 375 -83.91 100.03 60.35
N PHE A 376 -83.34 99.07 59.62
CA PHE A 376 -83.77 98.58 58.29
C PHE A 376 -83.80 99.70 57.22
N PRO A 377 -83.68 99.42 55.90
CA PRO A 377 -83.58 98.13 55.21
C PRO A 377 -82.55 98.12 54.05
N THR A 378 -82.49 97.02 53.28
CA THR A 378 -82.40 96.97 51.79
C THR A 378 -81.42 95.90 51.27
N VAL A 379 -81.98 94.73 50.92
CA VAL A 379 -81.79 93.97 49.66
C VAL A 379 -80.42 93.34 49.28
N ALA A 380 -80.53 92.06 48.84
CA ALA A 380 -79.70 91.28 47.91
C ALA A 380 -78.45 90.56 48.47
N ASN A 381 -78.46 89.22 48.55
CA ASN A 381 -77.99 88.23 47.54
C ASN A 381 -76.60 87.70 47.95
N LEU A 382 -76.13 86.45 47.78
CA LEU A 382 -76.52 85.17 47.17
C LEU A 382 -75.53 84.12 47.76
N ARG A 383 -75.97 82.91 48.14
CA ARG A 383 -75.69 81.60 47.48
C ARG A 383 -74.28 81.33 46.91
N GLY A 384 -73.73 80.15 47.24
CA GLY A 384 -73.08 79.23 46.29
C GLY A 384 -71.59 78.94 46.55
N ALA A 385 -71.25 77.80 47.15
CA ALA A 385 -70.81 76.61 46.40
C ALA A 385 -71.46 76.42 45.02
N GLY A 386 -70.62 76.13 44.02
CA GLY A 386 -70.99 75.46 42.76
C GLY A 386 -71.66 76.34 41.71
N GLY A 387 -71.11 76.34 40.50
CA GLY A 387 -71.86 76.85 39.34
C GLY A 387 -71.01 77.18 38.13
N HIS A 388 -70.67 76.15 37.35
CA HIS A 388 -70.43 76.26 35.92
C HIS A 388 -71.38 77.25 35.23
N VAL A 389 -70.85 78.10 34.34
CA VAL A 389 -71.39 78.46 33.00
C VAL A 389 -70.20 79.11 32.27
N ARG A 390 -69.48 78.46 31.34
CA ARG A 390 -69.84 78.00 30.00
C ARG A 390 -70.27 79.13 29.06
N LEU A 391 -69.47 79.36 28.02
CA LEU A 391 -69.80 80.05 26.75
C LEU A 391 -69.97 81.59 26.89
N VAL A 392 -69.58 82.47 25.97
CA VAL A 392 -69.08 82.37 24.60
C VAL A 392 -68.69 83.80 24.18
N VAL A 393 -67.50 83.92 23.58
CA VAL A 393 -67.24 84.67 22.32
C VAL A 393 -67.42 86.19 22.34
N ARG A 394 -66.32 86.95 22.20
CA ARG A 394 -65.85 87.46 20.90
C ARG A 394 -64.51 88.19 21.02
N ARG A 395 -63.70 87.98 19.97
CA ARG A 395 -62.55 88.78 19.56
C ARG A 395 -62.92 90.26 19.38
N GLY A 396 -61.95 91.14 19.56
CA GLY A 396 -61.95 92.47 18.95
C GLY A 396 -60.82 93.34 19.47
N THR A 397 -59.89 93.67 18.56
CA THR A 397 -59.38 95.04 18.32
C THR A 397 -59.51 96.10 19.42
N CYS A 398 -58.36 96.75 19.63
CA CYS A 398 -58.10 98.09 20.18
C CYS A 398 -58.35 98.31 21.67
#